data_AF-A0A963VVW1-F1
#
_entry.id   AF-A0A963VVW1-F1
#
_cell.length_a   1.000
_cell.length_b   1.000
_cell.length_c   1.000
_cell.angle_alpha   90.00
_cell.angle_beta   90.00
_cell.angle_gamma   90.00
#
_symmetry.space_group_name_H-M   'P 1'
#
loop_
_entity.id
_entity.type
_entity.pdbx_description
1 polymer ?
#
loop_
_entity_poly.entity_id
_entity_poly.type
_entity_poly.pdbx_seq_one_letter_code
_entity_poly.pdbx_strand_id
1 'polypeptide(L)' 'MPVESHVLMDGALHVYRREGSRFWQCSTYLGSRNHRQTTKETSLAAAKDFARDWYMERCVEDRQ' A
#
# COMPACT_ATOMS: atom_id res chain seq x y z
N MET A 1 -12.46 1.65 -11.30
CA MET A 1 -11.25 2.49 -11.19
C MET A 1 -10.99 2.79 -9.71
N PRO A 2 -9.76 3.09 -9.25
CA PRO A 2 -9.58 3.60 -7.89
C PRO A 2 -10.28 4.95 -7.77
N VAL A 3 -11.07 5.13 -6.71
CA VAL A 3 -11.77 6.39 -6.42
C VAL A 3 -10.78 7.42 -5.89
N GLU A 4 -9.75 6.94 -5.21
CA GLU A 4 -8.72 7.78 -4.61
C GLU A 4 -7.39 6.99 -4.56
N SER A 5 -6.29 7.65 -4.86
CA SER A 5 -4.94 7.08 -4.80
C SER A 5 -3.93 8.09 -4.28
N HIS A 6 -2.97 7.60 -3.52
CA HIS A 6 -1.89 8.33 -2.88
C HIS A 6 -0.60 7.54 -3.13
N VAL A 7 0.49 8.26 -3.37
CA VAL A 7 1.80 7.68 -3.61
C VAL A 7 2.74 8.13 -2.49
N LEU A 8 3.54 7.19 -1.98
CA LEU A 8 4.48 7.37 -0.88
C LEU A 8 5.84 6.76 -1.26
N MET A 9 6.87 7.06 -0.45
CA MET A 9 8.23 6.52 -0.62
C MET A 9 8.76 6.73 -2.05
N ASP A 10 8.70 7.97 -2.55
CA ASP A 10 9.16 8.37 -3.89
C ASP A 10 8.65 7.50 -5.05
N GLY A 11 7.39 7.04 -4.96
CA GLY A 11 6.79 6.24 -6.03
C GLY A 11 6.82 4.74 -5.78
N ALA A 12 7.53 4.27 -4.75
CA ALA A 12 7.62 2.84 -4.47
C ALA A 12 6.32 2.26 -3.87
N LEU A 13 5.56 3.07 -3.12
CA LEU A 13 4.36 2.62 -2.41
C LEU A 13 3.11 3.35 -2.90
N HIS A 14 2.12 2.59 -3.33
CA HIS A 14 0.81 3.11 -3.75
C HIS A 14 -0.25 2.71 -2.72
N VAL A 15 -1.00 3.69 -2.23
CA VAL A 15 -2.15 3.49 -1.33
C VAL A 15 -3.39 3.98 -2.03
N TYR A 16 -4.40 3.13 -2.20
CA TYR A 16 -5.58 3.47 -2.99
C TYR A 16 -6.86 2.84 -2.44
N ARG A 17 -7.99 3.43 -2.78
CA ARG A 17 -9.32 2.93 -2.43
C ARG A 17 -10.13 2.64 -3.69
N ARG A 18 -10.84 1.53 -3.68
CA ARG A 18 -11.71 1.10 -4.78
C ARG A 18 -13.14 1.55 -4.55
N GLU A 19 -13.85 1.77 -5.65
CA GLU A 19 -15.29 2.02 -5.61
C GLU A 19 -16.01 0.83 -4.96
N GLY A 20 -16.94 1.11 -4.04
CA GLY A 20 -17.65 0.09 -3.26
C GLY A 20 -16.85 -0.55 -2.11
N SER A 21 -15.55 -0.25 -1.98
CA SER A 21 -14.76 -0.70 -0.82
C SER A 21 -14.54 0.43 0.18
N ARG A 22 -14.88 0.17 1.44
CA ARG A 22 -14.55 1.07 2.56
C ARG A 22 -13.08 1.00 2.96
N PHE A 23 -12.37 -0.06 2.56
CA PHE A 23 -11.01 -0.32 3.01
C PHE A 23 -9.97 0.14 2.00
N TRP A 24 -8.93 0.79 2.51
CA TRP A 24 -7.76 1.16 1.73
C TRP A 24 -6.91 -0.08 1.38
N GLN A 25 -6.27 -0.03 0.24
CA GLN A 25 -5.36 -1.03 -0.29
C GLN A 25 -3.97 -0.40 -0.43
N CYS A 26 -2.92 -1.19 -0.29
CA CYS A 26 -1.57 -0.79 -0.61
C CYS A 26 -0.94 -1.75 -1.62
N SER A 27 -0.06 -1.23 -2.47
CA SER A 27 0.76 -2.03 -3.38
C SER A 27 2.14 -1.42 -3.56
N THR A 28 3.14 -2.28 -3.70
CA THR A 28 4.53 -1.92 -3.95
C THR A 28 5.12 -2.83 -5.02
N TYR A 29 6.15 -2.37 -5.71
CA TYR A 29 6.91 -3.15 -6.67
C TYR A 29 8.32 -3.36 -6.12
N LEU A 30 8.65 -4.60 -5.74
CA LEU A 30 9.94 -4.99 -5.16
C LEU A 30 10.44 -6.23 -5.89
N GLY A 31 11.75 -6.30 -6.16
CA GLY A 31 12.36 -7.48 -6.80
C GLY A 31 11.65 -7.98 -8.06
N SER A 32 11.15 -7.09 -8.93
CA SER A 32 10.35 -7.40 -10.14
C SER A 32 8.95 -8.02 -9.89
N ARG A 33 8.49 -8.03 -8.64
CA ARG A 33 7.20 -8.56 -8.22
C ARG A 33 6.30 -7.43 -7.73
N ASN A 34 5.02 -7.49 -8.11
CA ASN A 34 4.00 -6.60 -7.56
C ASN A 34 3.41 -7.23 -6.30
N HIS A 35 3.64 -6.60 -5.15
CA HIS A 35 3.03 -6.98 -3.89
C HIS A 35 1.82 -6.09 -3.64
N ARG A 36 0.73 -6.68 -3.15
CA ARG A 36 -0.47 -5.95 -2.80
C ARG A 36 -1.11 -6.53 -1.56
N GLN A 37 -1.56 -5.65 -0.66
CA GLN A 37 -2.23 -6.01 0.58
C GLN A 37 -3.40 -5.06 0.86
N THR A 38 -4.45 -5.57 1.50
CA THR A 38 -5.49 -4.70 2.06
C THR A 38 -5.02 -4.15 3.40
N THR A 39 -5.14 -2.84 3.60
CA THR A 39 -4.79 -2.21 4.90
C THR A 39 -5.83 -2.54 5.98
N LYS A 40 -7.06 -2.88 5.56
CA LYS A 40 -8.24 -3.03 6.44
C LYS A 40 -8.60 -1.76 7.21
N GLU A 41 -7.99 -0.63 6.84
CA GLU A 41 -8.28 0.68 7.40
C GLU A 41 -9.28 1.44 6.54
N THR A 42 -10.15 2.22 7.17
CA THR A 42 -11.09 3.13 6.47
C THR A 42 -10.58 4.56 6.43
N SER A 43 -9.74 4.95 7.39
CA SER A 43 -9.13 6.28 7.44
C SER A 43 -7.85 6.32 6.60
N LEU A 44 -7.65 7.40 5.84
CA LEU A 44 -6.45 7.57 5.01
C LEU A 44 -5.17 7.62 5.86
N ALA A 45 -5.21 8.29 7.02
CA ALA A 45 -4.05 8.40 7.90
C ALA A 45 -3.59 7.01 8.39
N ALA A 46 -4.50 6.22 8.99
CA ALA A 46 -4.16 4.87 9.43
C ALA A 46 -3.74 3.96 8.26
N ALA A 47 -4.36 4.11 7.09
CA ALA A 47 -3.96 3.37 5.90
C ALA A 47 -2.54 3.70 5.43
N LYS A 48 -2.12 4.98 5.53
CA LYS A 48 -0.75 5.40 5.21
C LYS A 48 0.24 4.84 6.23
N ASP A 49 -0.10 4.84 7.52
CA ASP A 49 0.75 4.30 8.58
C ASP A 49 0.96 2.81 8.39
N PHE A 50 -0.12 2.05 8.26
CA PHE A 50 -0.08 0.62 7.96
C PHE A 50 0.72 0.31 6.69
N ALA A 51 0.49 1.08 5.61
CA ALA A 51 1.17 0.83 4.35
C ALA A 51 2.69 1.09 4.44
N ARG A 52 3.12 2.06 5.27
CA ARG A 52 4.55 2.32 5.53
C ARG A 52 5.18 1.14 6.26
N ASP A 53 4.57 0.68 7.34
CA ASP A 53 5.08 -0.45 8.13
C ASP A 53 5.17 -1.72 7.27
N TRP A 54 4.09 -2.04 6.55
CA TRP A 54 4.04 -3.16 5.63
C TRP A 54 5.11 -3.07 4.51
N TYR A 55 5.35 -1.88 3.96
CA TYR A 55 6.38 -1.68 2.94
C TYR A 55 7.78 -1.94 3.49
N MET A 56 8.08 -1.50 4.72
CA MET A 56 9.36 -1.76 5.37
C MET A 56 9.59 -3.25 5.58
N GLU A 57 8.57 -3.99 6.06
CA GLU A 57 8.64 -5.45 6.20
C GLU A 57 8.91 -6.13 4.85
N ARG A 58 8.22 -5.69 3.79
CA ARG A 58 8.40 -6.26 2.45
C ARG A 58 9.78 -5.99 1.86
N CYS A 59 10.35 -4.82 2.13
CA CYS A 59 11.73 -4.50 1.75
C CYS A 59 12.77 -5.37 2.47
N VAL A 60 12.48 -5.77 3.72
CA VAL A 60 13.36 -6.67 4.47
C VAL A 60 13.28 -8.09 3.90
N GLU A 61 12.07 -8.57 3.57
CA GLU A 61 11.88 -9.91 2.98
C GLU A 61 12.52 -10.01 1.58
N ASP A 62 12.40 -8.98 0.73
CA ASP A 62 12.95 -8.99 -0.63
C ASP A 62 14.50 -9.02 -0.67
N ARG A 63 15.15 -8.58 0.42
CA ARG A 63 16.63 -8.60 0.54
C ARG A 63 17.19 -9.95 0.98
N GLN A 64 16.35 -10.89 1.44
CA GLN A 64 16.78 -12.24 1.86
C GLN A 64 16.70 -13.23 0.70
#